data_AF-Q228Y8-F1
#
_entry.id   AF-Q228Y8-F1
#
_cell.length_a   1.000
_cell.length_b   1.000
_cell.length_c   1.000
_cell.angle_alpha   90.00
_cell.angle_beta   90.00
_cell.angle_gamma   90.00
#
_symmetry.space_group_name_H-M   'P 1'
#
loop_
_entity.id
_entity.type
_entity.pdbx_description
1 polymer ?
#
loop_
_entity_poly.entity_id
_entity_poly.type
_entity_poly.pdbx_seq_one_letter_code
_entity_poly.pdbx_strand_id
1 'polypeptide(L)'
;MSLEKCQNITSLNLYLWSNELGADGAKNIGMSLEKCQNITSLSLNLSSNELGADGAKNIGMSLEKCQNITSLSFNLWWNKLGADGAKNIGMSLEKCQNITSLNLNL
;
A
#
# COMPACT_ATOMS: atom_id res chain seq x y z
N MET A 1 -10.90 10.42 -0.64
CA MET A 1 -10.03 11.14 0.32
C MET A 1 -8.87 11.71 -0.48
N SER A 2 -8.69 13.03 -0.59
CA SER A 2 -7.58 13.56 -1.41
C SER A 2 -6.38 13.93 -0.53
N LEU A 3 -5.47 12.97 -0.35
CA LEU A 3 -4.20 13.17 0.35
C LEU A 3 -3.21 14.06 -0.43
N GLU A 4 -3.52 14.40 -1.70
CA GLU A 4 -2.66 15.22 -2.56
C GLU A 4 -2.43 16.65 -2.01
N LYS A 5 -3.33 17.12 -1.13
CA LYS A 5 -3.24 18.44 -0.50
C LYS A 5 -2.29 18.44 0.71
N CYS A 6 -1.93 17.28 1.23
CA CYS A 6 -1.07 17.15 2.39
C CYS A 6 0.41 17.19 1.95
N GLN A 7 0.87 18.36 1.49
CA GLN A 7 2.22 18.52 0.93
C GLN A 7 3.32 18.65 1.99
N ASN A 8 2.99 18.93 3.26
CA ASN A 8 3.99 19.15 4.30
C ASN A 8 4.27 17.91 5.16
N ILE A 9 3.51 16.84 4.99
CA ILE A 9 3.71 15.61 5.77
C ILE A 9 4.76 14.73 5.11
N THR A 10 5.62 14.14 5.93
CA THR A 10 6.64 13.17 5.51
C THR A 10 6.34 11.76 6.03
N SER A 11 5.42 11.65 6.98
CA SER A 11 4.96 10.38 7.53
C SER A 11 3.45 10.27 7.39
N LEU A 12 2.99 9.10 6.94
CA LEU A 12 1.57 8.78 6.81
C LEU A 12 1.29 7.45 7.52
N ASN A 13 0.35 7.47 8.47
CA ASN A 13 -0.18 6.29 9.12
C ASN A 13 -1.66 6.17 8.76
N LEU A 14 -2.03 5.11 8.03
CA LEU A 14 -3.39 4.88 7.57
C LEU A 14 -3.87 3.50 8.02
N TYR A 15 -4.80 3.48 8.98
CA TYR A 15 -5.40 2.27 9.53
C TYR A 15 -6.84 2.14 9.04
N LEU A 16 -7.06 1.24 8.09
CA LEU A 16 -8.37 1.01 7.45
C LEU A 16 -8.78 -0.47 7.56
N TRP A 17 -8.36 -1.16 8.61
CA TRP A 17 -8.69 -2.58 8.80
C TRP A 17 -10.20 -2.79 8.96
N SER A 18 -10.73 -3.89 8.40
CA SER A 18 -12.16 -4.26 8.48
C SER A 18 -13.14 -3.21 7.94
N ASN A 19 -12.93 -2.72 6.72
CA ASN A 19 -13.80 -1.72 6.05
C ASN A 19 -14.41 -2.22 4.73
N GLU A 20 -14.33 -3.51 4.40
CA GLU A 20 -14.91 -4.09 3.18
C GLU A 20 -14.50 -3.34 1.89
N LEU A 21 -13.26 -2.85 1.84
CA LEU A 21 -12.79 -1.99 0.74
C LEU A 21 -12.85 -2.68 -0.63
N GLY A 22 -12.59 -4.00 -0.66
CA GLY A 22 -12.44 -4.76 -1.89
C GLY A 22 -11.32 -4.25 -2.80
N ALA A 23 -11.22 -4.82 -4.00
CA ALA A 23 -10.18 -4.46 -4.96
C ALA A 23 -10.23 -2.99 -5.40
N ASP A 24 -11.42 -2.41 -5.51
CA ASP A 24 -11.63 -1.01 -5.90
C ASP A 24 -11.21 -0.02 -4.81
N GLY A 25 -11.47 -0.34 -3.54
CA GLY A 25 -10.99 0.46 -2.43
C GLY A 25 -9.46 0.47 -2.35
N ALA A 26 -8.80 -0.68 -2.56
CA ALA A 26 -7.34 -0.74 -2.68
C ALA A 26 -6.81 0.11 -3.83
N LYS A 27 -7.45 0.07 -5.00
CA LYS A 27 -7.10 0.91 -6.17
C LYS A 27 -7.19 2.40 -5.83
N ASN A 28 -8.28 2.83 -5.20
CA ASN A 28 -8.49 4.23 -4.84
C ASN A 28 -7.49 4.73 -3.79
N ILE A 29 -7.13 3.88 -2.83
CA ILE A 29 -6.07 4.17 -1.85
C ILE A 29 -4.72 4.29 -2.56
N GLY A 30 -4.38 3.33 -3.42
CA GLY A 30 -3.16 3.35 -4.21
C GLY A 30 -3.02 4.64 -5.03
N MET A 31 -4.04 5.00 -5.80
CA MET A 31 -4.07 6.26 -6.58
C MET A 31 -3.89 7.51 -5.70
N SER A 32 -4.34 7.48 -4.45
CA SER A 32 -4.15 8.59 -3.52
C SER A 32 -2.70 8.66 -3.02
N LEU A 33 -2.08 7.52 -2.72
CA LEU A 33 -0.69 7.41 -2.27
C LEU A 33 0.31 7.82 -3.36
N GLU A 34 0.03 7.52 -4.63
CA GLU A 34 0.85 7.95 -5.77
C GLU A 34 1.07 9.47 -5.83
N LYS A 35 0.13 10.25 -5.29
CA LYS A 35 0.22 11.71 -5.26
C LYS A 35 1.01 12.25 -4.06
N CYS A 36 1.28 11.42 -3.05
CA CYS A 36 1.94 11.81 -1.82
C CYS A 36 3.46 11.70 -1.96
N GLN A 37 4.05 12.52 -2.84
CA GLN A 37 5.48 12.45 -3.17
C GLN A 37 6.41 12.85 -2.01
N ASN A 38 5.93 13.53 -0.98
CA ASN A 38 6.79 13.93 0.15
C ASN A 38 6.88 12.87 1.26
N ILE A 39 6.13 11.77 1.15
CA ILE A 39 6.11 10.70 2.16
C ILE A 39 7.38 9.85 2.05
N THR A 40 8.07 9.74 3.17
CA THR A 40 9.26 8.89 3.36
C THR A 40 8.99 7.72 4.30
N SER A 41 8.00 7.85 5.19
CA SER A 41 7.55 6.80 6.11
C SER A 41 6.06 6.51 5.92
N LEU A 42 5.73 5.30 5.49
CA LEU A 42 4.36 4.85 5.29
C LEU A 42 4.04 3.66 6.20
N SER A 43 3.01 3.80 7.02
CA SER A 43 2.33 2.68 7.67
C SER A 43 0.93 2.54 7.10
N LEU A 44 0.66 1.42 6.43
CA LEU A 44 -0.60 1.13 5.77
C LEU A 44 -1.14 -0.20 6.29
N ASN A 45 -2.24 -0.15 7.04
CA ASN A 45 -2.95 -1.34 7.50
C ASN A 45 -4.28 -1.46 6.78
N LEU A 46 -4.35 -2.42 5.84
CA LEU A 46 -5.54 -2.78 5.10
C LEU A 46 -6.03 -4.19 5.47
N SER A 47 -5.69 -4.72 6.64
CA SER A 47 -6.12 -6.07 7.03
C SER A 47 -7.64 -6.25 7.00
N SER A 48 -8.12 -7.46 6.69
CA SER A 48 -9.55 -7.81 6.70
C SER A 48 -10.44 -6.95 5.79
N ASN A 49 -10.02 -6.68 4.56
CA ASN A 49 -10.75 -5.83 3.60
C ASN A 49 -11.16 -6.54 2.30
N GLU A 50 -11.02 -7.87 2.25
CA GLU A 50 -11.43 -8.68 1.10
C GLU A 50 -10.82 -8.22 -0.24
N LEU A 51 -9.57 -7.73 -0.21
CA LEU A 51 -8.94 -7.14 -1.40
C LEU A 51 -8.76 -8.14 -2.55
N GLY A 52 -8.54 -9.42 -2.24
CA GLY A 52 -8.22 -10.45 -3.22
C GLY A 52 -6.90 -10.21 -3.94
N ALA A 53 -6.60 -11.05 -4.94
CA ALA A 53 -5.39 -10.93 -5.75
C ALA A 53 -5.34 -9.61 -6.54
N ASP A 54 -6.49 -9.13 -7.04
CA ASP A 54 -6.60 -7.89 -7.80
C ASP A 54 -6.36 -6.65 -6.93
N GLY A 55 -6.88 -6.63 -5.70
CA GLY A 55 -6.60 -5.54 -4.77
C GLY A 55 -5.12 -5.49 -4.37
N ALA A 56 -4.48 -6.65 -4.15
CA ALA A 56 -3.02 -6.72 -3.95
C ALA A 56 -2.24 -6.20 -5.16
N LYS A 57 -2.62 -6.59 -6.39
CA LYS A 57 -1.99 -6.08 -7.61
C LYS A 57 -2.12 -4.56 -7.71
N ASN A 58 -3.32 -4.03 -7.48
CA ASN A 58 -3.59 -2.59 -7.57
C ASN A 58 -2.75 -1.79 -6.57
N ILE A 59 -2.75 -2.18 -5.30
CA ILE A 59 -1.97 -1.47 -4.28
C ILE A 59 -0.46 -1.64 -4.49
N GLY A 60 0.00 -2.82 -4.95
CA GLY A 60 1.39 -3.07 -5.33
C GLY A 60 1.86 -2.12 -6.42
N MET A 61 1.13 -2.05 -7.55
CA MET A 61 1.44 -1.15 -8.66
C MET A 61 1.50 0.33 -8.26
N SER A 62 0.70 0.75 -7.28
CA SER A 62 0.77 2.12 -6.76
C SER A 62 2.00 2.33 -5.86
N LEU A 63 2.36 1.36 -5.03
CA LEU A 63 3.58 1.45 -4.20
C LEU A 63 4.85 1.55 -5.05
N GLU A 64 4.90 0.91 -6.22
CA GLU A 64 6.01 1.04 -7.19
C GLU A 64 6.26 2.49 -7.61
N LYS A 65 5.28 3.38 -7.51
CA LYS A 65 5.41 4.80 -7.87
C LYS A 65 5.79 5.68 -6.67
N CYS A 66 5.72 5.16 -5.45
CA CYS A 66 6.06 5.87 -4.23
C CYS A 66 7.57 5.79 -3.95
N GLN A 67 8.37 6.33 -4.87
CA GLN A 67 9.83 6.18 -4.85
C GLN A 67 10.54 6.91 -3.70
N ASN A 68 9.87 7.81 -2.98
CA ASN A 68 10.47 8.50 -1.83
C ASN A 68 10.34 7.72 -0.51
N ILE A 69 9.59 6.61 -0.49
CA ILE A 69 9.43 5.79 0.71
C ILE A 69 10.72 5.06 1.03
N THR A 70 11.19 5.24 2.27
CA THR A 70 12.36 4.55 2.84
C THR A 70 11.97 3.59 3.97
N SER A 71 10.86 3.87 4.67
CA SER A 71 10.29 3.01 5.70
C SER A 71 8.86 2.63 5.35
N LEU A 72 8.62 1.33 5.15
CA LEU A 72 7.30 0.78 4.83
C LEU A 72 6.88 -0.24 5.88
N SER A 73 5.75 0.02 6.52
CA SER A 73 4.98 -0.97 7.28
C SER A 73 3.69 -1.26 6.51
N PHE A 74 3.52 -2.47 6.03
CA PHE A 74 2.39 -2.83 5.17
C PHE A 74 1.71 -4.11 5.65
N ASN A 75 0.48 -3.96 6.12
CA ASN A 75 -0.32 -5.07 6.62
C ASN A 75 -1.52 -5.34 5.71
N LEU A 76 -1.51 -6.53 5.10
CA LEU A 76 -2.51 -7.10 4.22
C LEU A 76 -3.12 -8.41 4.77
N TRP A 77 -2.93 -8.73 6.05
CA TRP A 77 -3.53 -9.94 6.63
C TRP A 77 -5.03 -10.04 6.37
N TRP A 78 -5.50 -11.27 6.19
CA TRP A 78 -6.93 -11.59 6.09
C TRP A 78 -7.62 -10.94 4.88
N ASN A 79 -6.89 -10.77 3.76
CA ASN A 79 -7.42 -10.19 2.52
C ASN A 79 -7.67 -11.18 1.38
N LYS A 80 -7.58 -12.49 1.64
CA LYS A 80 -7.81 -13.55 0.64
C LYS A 80 -6.93 -13.37 -0.62
N LEU A 81 -5.67 -12.97 -0.44
CA LEU A 81 -4.75 -12.61 -1.55
C LEU A 81 -4.44 -13.78 -2.48
N GLY A 82 -4.34 -15.00 -1.92
CA GLY A 82 -3.84 -16.17 -2.63
C GLY A 82 -2.37 -16.04 -3.04
N ALA A 83 -1.86 -17.05 -3.74
CA ALA A 83 -0.48 -17.08 -4.21
C ALA A 83 -0.18 -15.94 -5.21
N ASP A 84 -1.13 -15.63 -6.10
CA ASP A 84 -0.97 -14.57 -7.09
C ASP A 84 -0.92 -13.18 -6.44
N GLY A 85 -1.76 -12.91 -5.44
CA GLY A 85 -1.71 -11.66 -4.70
C GLY A 85 -0.37 -11.48 -3.98
N ALA A 86 0.12 -12.52 -3.29
CA ALA A 86 1.43 -12.48 -2.64
C ALA A 86 2.58 -12.28 -3.65
N LYS A 87 2.54 -12.97 -4.80
CA LYS A 87 3.51 -12.79 -5.89
C LYS A 87 3.51 -11.37 -6.43
N ASN A 88 2.34 -10.79 -6.66
CA ASN A 88 2.22 -9.41 -7.15
C ASN A 88 2.83 -8.42 -6.15
N ILE A 89 2.59 -8.57 -4.85
CA ILE A 89 3.23 -7.72 -3.83
C ILE A 89 4.76 -7.87 -3.86
N GLY A 90 5.27 -9.10 -3.94
CA GLY A 90 6.71 -9.35 -4.05
C GLY A 90 7.35 -8.65 -5.27
N MET A 91 6.72 -8.79 -6.44
CA MET A 91 7.19 -8.13 -7.69
C MET A 91 7.13 -6.60 -7.61
N SER A 92 6.13 -6.04 -6.93
CA SER A 92 6.05 -4.59 -6.74
C SER A 92 7.11 -4.08 -5.77
N LEU A 93 7.35 -4.80 -4.67
CA LEU A 93 8.38 -4.44 -3.70
C LEU A 93 9.80 -4.50 -4.28
N GLU A 94 10.06 -5.38 -5.25
CA GLU A 94 11.34 -5.41 -6.01
C GLU A 94 11.67 -4.06 -6.67
N LYS A 95 10.64 -3.29 -7.06
CA LYS A 95 10.80 -1.98 -7.69
C LYS A 95 10.86 -0.82 -6.69
N CYS A 96 10.61 -1.07 -5.41
CA CYS A 96 10.70 -0.07 -4.35
C CYS A 96 12.14 0.04 -3.83
N GLN A 97 13.06 0.50 -4.67
CA GLN A 97 14.51 0.41 -4.44
C GLN A 97 15.04 1.26 -3.27
N ASN A 98 14.28 2.25 -2.82
CA ASN A 98 14.68 3.14 -1.71
C ASN A 98 14.26 2.64 -0.32
N ILE A 99 13.52 1.53 -0.23
CA ILE A 99 13.10 0.96 1.05
C ILE A 99 14.31 0.37 1.78
N THR A 100 14.60 0.90 2.98
CA THR A 100 15.65 0.42 3.88
C THR A 100 15.09 -0.23 5.14
N SER A 101 13.81 0.00 5.44
CA SER A 101 13.08 -0.63 6.55
C SER A 101 11.74 -1.15 6.03
N LEU A 102 11.53 -2.47 6.12
CA LEU A 102 10.32 -3.14 5.65
C LEU A 102 9.74 -4.03 6.75
N ASN A 103 8.48 -3.77 7.11
CA ASN A 103 7.64 -4.69 7.86
C ASN A 103 6.45 -5.08 6.98
N LEU A 104 6.31 -6.38 6.69
CA LEU A 104 5.31 -6.90 5.77
C LEU A 104 4.52 -8.03 6.42
N ASN A 105 3.20 -7.91 6.41
CA ASN A 105 2.26 -8.96 6.82
C ASN A 105 1.31 -9.23 5.66
N LEU A 106 1.34 -10.43 5.07
CA LEU A 106 0.52 -10.84 3.92
C LEU A 106 -0.55 -11.87 4.31
#